data_AF-A0A2G4KDA0-F1
#
_entry.id   AF-A0A2G4KDA0-F1
#
_cell.length_a   1.000
_cell.length_b   1.000
_cell.length_c   1.000
_cell.angle_alpha   90.00
_cell.angle_beta   90.00
_cell.angle_gamma   90.00
#
_symmetry.space_group_name_H-M   'P 1'
#
loop_
_entity.id
_entity.type
_entity.pdbx_description
1 polymer ?
#
loop_
_entity_poly.entity_id
_entity_poly.type
_entity_poly.pdbx_seq_one_letter_code
_entity_poly.pdbx_strand_id
1 'polypeptide(L)'
;MKIRKPGAEAPITIDLPEGASITLRPWRSAALAAGQAAFNVALQAGLSRADATVAFSAGAVAWAAIDWSGMEDFDTGEPLPISPEMVEQLVIQDAGAFSELDEKYVLPGLRREQEKNGSAPSPVGGTPAGATTDA
;
A
#
# COMPACT_ATOMS: atom_id res chain seq x y z
N MET A 1 12.07 -9.02 -22.73
CA MET A 1 10.98 -8.59 -21.83
C MET A 1 10.84 -7.08 -21.96
N LYS A 2 9.78 -6.57 -22.60
CA LYS A 2 9.55 -5.11 -22.71
C LYS A 2 8.74 -4.67 -21.49
N ILE A 3 9.38 -3.98 -20.56
CA ILE A 3 8.68 -3.35 -19.43
C ILE A 3 7.89 -2.16 -20.01
N ARG A 4 6.56 -2.23 -20.00
CA ARG A 4 5.74 -1.04 -20.27
C ARG A 4 6.09 0.00 -19.22
N LYS A 5 6.36 1.24 -19.65
CA LYS A 5 6.39 2.39 -18.75
C LYS A 5 5.07 2.35 -17.97
N PRO A 6 5.09 2.17 -16.64
CA PRO A 6 3.86 2.04 -15.90
C PRO A 6 3.01 3.29 -16.17
N GLY A 7 1.71 3.11 -16.43
CA GLY A 7 0.79 4.22 -16.65
C GLY A 7 1.02 5.27 -15.56
N ALA A 8 1.26 6.51 -16.00
CA ALA A 8 1.60 7.65 -15.16
C ALA A 8 0.34 8.12 -14.42
N GLU A 9 -0.18 7.27 -13.53
CA GLU A 9 -1.15 7.71 -12.56
C GLU A 9 -0.46 8.70 -11.62
N ALA A 10 -1.12 9.84 -11.39
CA ALA A 10 -0.54 10.96 -10.66
C ALA A 10 -0.26 10.57 -9.21
N PRO A 11 0.83 11.06 -8.59
CA PRO A 11 1.07 10.91 -7.17
C PRO A 11 -0.14 11.36 -6.33
N ILE A 12 -0.33 10.71 -5.20
CA ILE A 12 -1.42 10.99 -4.26
C ILE A 12 -0.82 11.76 -3.09
N THR A 13 -1.32 12.96 -2.82
CA THR A 13 -0.95 13.73 -1.64
C THR A 13 -2.02 13.55 -0.57
N ILE A 14 -1.59 13.27 0.66
CA ILE A 14 -2.45 13.11 1.83
C ILE A 14 -2.00 14.13 2.88
N ASP A 15 -2.95 14.94 3.34
CA ASP A 15 -2.76 15.82 4.48
C ASP A 15 -2.67 14.99 5.76
N LEU A 16 -1.70 15.33 6.60
CA LEU A 16 -1.43 14.74 7.89
C LEU A 16 -1.80 15.76 8.99
N PRO A 17 -1.86 15.34 10.27
CA PRO A 17 -2.00 16.27 11.39
C PRO A 17 -0.95 17.39 11.37
N GLU A 18 -1.25 18.47 12.10
CA GLU A 18 -0.32 19.60 12.29
C GLU A 18 0.08 20.35 11.01
N GLY A 19 -0.67 20.13 9.91
CA GLY A 19 -0.44 20.83 8.64
C GLY A 19 0.66 20.20 7.78
N ALA A 20 1.18 19.03 8.18
CA ALA A 20 2.10 18.26 7.35
C ALA A 20 1.35 17.58 6.19
N SER A 21 2.08 17.15 5.16
CA SER A 21 1.53 16.34 4.08
C SER A 21 2.54 15.33 3.56
N ILE A 22 2.07 14.23 2.99
CA ILE A 22 2.91 13.20 2.39
C ILE A 22 2.44 12.87 0.98
N THR A 23 3.41 12.75 0.07
CA THR A 23 3.19 12.42 -1.34
C THR A 23 3.59 10.97 -1.61
N LEU A 24 2.64 10.20 -2.11
CA LEU A 24 2.72 8.75 -2.30
C LEU A 24 2.61 8.38 -3.78
N ARG A 25 3.32 7.31 -4.16
CA ARG A 25 3.08 6.59 -5.42
C ARG A 25 1.66 6.02 -5.40
N PRO A 26 0.96 5.99 -6.55
CA PRO A 26 -0.29 5.25 -6.67
C PRO A 26 -0.13 3.80 -6.22
N TRP A 27 -1.20 3.23 -5.66
CA TRP A 27 -1.18 1.85 -5.17
C TRP A 27 -0.81 0.85 -6.27
N ARG A 28 0.10 -0.08 -5.95
CA ARG A 28 0.53 -1.18 -6.83
C ARG A 28 0.70 -2.45 -6.01
N SER A 29 0.82 -3.59 -6.70
CA SER A 29 1.12 -4.88 -6.05
C SER A 29 2.39 -4.87 -5.19
N ALA A 30 3.34 -3.98 -5.51
CA ALA A 30 4.54 -3.79 -4.69
C ALA A 30 4.24 -3.13 -3.32
N ALA A 31 3.23 -2.27 -3.19
CA ALA A 31 2.78 -1.75 -1.90
C ALA A 31 2.20 -2.88 -1.04
N LEU A 32 1.37 -3.74 -1.65
CA LEU A 32 0.83 -4.92 -0.98
C LEU A 32 1.95 -5.85 -0.49
N ALA A 33 2.93 -6.13 -1.35
CA ALA A 33 4.07 -6.99 -1.00
C ALA A 33 4.91 -6.39 0.13
N ALA A 34 5.17 -5.08 0.11
CA ALA A 34 5.89 -4.39 1.18
C ALA A 34 5.14 -4.47 2.51
N GLY A 35 3.83 -4.18 2.51
CA GLY A 35 3.00 -4.33 3.70
C GLY A 35 2.95 -5.77 4.23
N GLN A 36 2.81 -6.77 3.35
CA GLN A 36 2.85 -8.19 3.76
C GLN A 36 4.19 -8.57 4.38
N ALA A 37 5.31 -8.06 3.83
CA ALA A 37 6.62 -8.30 4.40
C ALA A 37 6.72 -7.73 5.83
N ALA A 38 6.33 -6.47 6.02
CA ALA A 38 6.33 -5.82 7.33
C ALA A 38 5.41 -6.52 8.34
N PHE A 39 4.20 -6.91 7.92
CA PHE A 39 3.26 -7.70 8.72
C PHE A 39 3.89 -9.01 9.21
N ASN A 40 4.53 -9.75 8.30
CA ASN A 40 5.15 -11.03 8.62
C ASN A 40 6.35 -10.87 9.55
N VAL A 41 7.17 -9.82 9.34
CA VAL A 41 8.29 -9.48 10.25
C VAL A 41 7.76 -9.19 11.66
N ALA A 42 6.69 -8.40 11.79
CA ALA A 42 6.08 -8.11 13.09
C ALA A 42 5.56 -9.37 13.80
N LEU A 43 4.89 -10.27 13.08
CA LEU A 43 4.45 -11.55 13.65
C LEU A 43 5.62 -12.45 14.06
N GLN A 44 6.68 -12.53 13.24
CA GLN A 44 7.88 -13.32 13.56
C GLN A 44 8.63 -12.76 14.77
N ALA A 45 8.56 -11.45 14.99
CA ALA A 45 9.07 -10.78 16.18
C ALA A 45 8.19 -11.04 17.44
N GLY A 46 7.08 -11.78 17.31
CA GLY A 46 6.20 -12.11 18.43
C GLY A 46 5.20 -11.00 18.79
N LEU A 47 5.04 -9.99 17.94
CA LEU A 47 4.06 -8.92 18.15
C LEU A 47 2.63 -9.42 17.91
N SER A 48 1.65 -8.69 18.43
CA SER A 48 0.26 -9.07 18.26
C SER A 48 -0.19 -8.91 16.80
N ARG A 49 -1.31 -9.54 16.45
CA ARG A 49 -1.90 -9.36 15.12
C ARG A 49 -2.33 -7.91 14.87
N ALA A 50 -2.72 -7.19 15.92
CA ALA A 50 -3.06 -5.77 15.81
C ALA A 50 -1.81 -4.95 15.44
N ASP A 51 -0.70 -5.16 16.14
CA ASP A 51 0.58 -4.49 15.85
C ASP A 51 1.08 -4.85 14.45
N ALA A 52 0.97 -6.12 14.05
CA ALA A 52 1.32 -6.55 12.70
C ALA A 52 0.47 -5.85 11.62
N THR A 53 -0.80 -5.55 11.91
CA THR A 53 -1.68 -4.81 10.99
C THR A 53 -1.23 -3.35 10.85
N VAL A 54 -0.78 -2.71 11.93
CA VAL A 54 -0.16 -1.37 11.84
C VAL A 54 1.13 -1.44 11.02
N ALA A 55 1.97 -2.46 11.25
CA ALA A 55 3.19 -2.68 10.48
C ALA A 55 2.92 -2.91 8.99
N PHE A 56 1.79 -3.55 8.63
CA PHE A 56 1.37 -3.68 7.24
C PHE A 56 1.20 -2.31 6.58
N SER A 57 0.43 -1.42 7.22
CA SER A 57 0.17 -0.07 6.71
C SER A 57 1.46 0.73 6.64
N ALA A 58 2.31 0.64 7.66
CA ALA A 58 3.63 1.28 7.70
C ALA A 58 4.50 0.86 6.51
N GLY A 59 4.68 -0.45 6.28
CA GLY A 59 5.49 -0.96 5.16
C GLY A 59 4.93 -0.62 3.78
N ALA A 60 3.60 -0.63 3.63
CA ALA A 60 2.95 -0.24 2.38
C ALA A 60 3.14 1.25 2.08
N VAL A 61 2.98 2.12 3.08
CA VAL A 61 3.16 3.57 2.93
C VAL A 61 4.64 3.92 2.74
N ALA A 62 5.56 3.31 3.48
CA ALA A 62 7.00 3.53 3.34
C ALA A 62 7.50 3.18 1.93
N TRP A 63 6.99 2.08 1.34
CA TRP A 63 7.26 1.77 -0.06
C TRP A 63 6.69 2.84 -1.02
N ALA A 64 5.52 3.37 -0.70
CA ALA A 64 4.83 4.33 -1.56
C ALA A 64 5.42 5.75 -1.47
N ALA A 65 6.00 6.12 -0.35
CA ALA A 65 6.46 7.46 -0.07
C ALA A 65 7.49 7.96 -1.10
N ILE A 66 7.27 9.20 -1.56
CA ILE A 66 8.14 9.90 -2.49
C ILE A 66 8.70 11.15 -1.83
N ASP A 67 7.84 11.91 -1.14
CA ASP A 67 8.18 13.19 -0.53
C ASP A 67 7.19 13.52 0.59
N TRP A 68 7.54 14.49 1.44
CA TRP A 68 6.66 15.03 2.49
C TRP A 68 6.95 16.53 2.72
N SER A 69 6.00 17.24 3.32
CA SER A 69 6.13 18.66 3.65
C SER A 69 5.68 18.91 5.08
N GLY A 70 6.27 19.92 5.74
CA GLY A 70 5.91 20.28 7.12
C GLY A 70 6.46 19.32 8.18
N MET A 71 7.42 18.47 7.81
CA MET A 71 8.15 17.60 8.74
C MET A 71 9.49 18.26 9.05
N GLU A 72 9.66 18.73 10.29
CA GLU A 72 10.83 19.47 10.74
C GLU A 72 11.40 18.82 12.01
N ASP A 73 12.72 18.90 12.16
CA ASP A 73 13.41 18.49 13.37
C ASP A 73 13.05 19.46 14.50
N PHE A 74 12.65 18.93 15.66
CA PHE A 74 12.18 19.75 16.76
C PHE A 74 13.28 20.65 17.36
N ASP A 75 14.54 20.21 17.33
CA ASP A 75 15.66 20.91 17.95
C ASP A 75 16.26 21.95 16.99
N THR A 76 16.39 21.62 15.70
CA THR A 76 17.03 22.49 14.70
C THR A 76 16.05 23.32 13.88
N GLY A 77 14.79 22.89 13.76
CA GLY A 77 13.80 23.46 12.85
C GLY A 77 14.13 23.18 11.37
N GLU A 78 15.05 22.27 11.07
CA GLU A 78 15.41 21.92 9.70
C GLU A 78 14.43 20.88 9.12
N PRO A 79 14.11 20.94 7.81
CA PRO A 79 13.28 19.92 7.17
C PRO A 79 13.88 18.52 7.32
N LEU A 80 13.08 17.56 7.79
CA LEU A 80 13.50 16.17 7.92
C LEU A 80 13.60 15.51 6.55
N PRO A 81 14.68 14.77 6.25
CA PRO A 81 14.75 14.00 5.01
C PRO A 81 13.77 12.83 5.07
N ILE A 82 13.07 12.58 3.96
CA ILE A 82 12.20 11.41 3.86
C ILE A 82 13.05 10.14 3.71
N SER A 83 12.74 9.13 4.51
CA SER A 83 13.30 7.78 4.38
C SER A 83 12.23 6.74 4.74
N PRO A 84 12.34 5.49 4.24
CA PRO A 84 11.40 4.43 4.60
C PRO A 84 11.27 4.27 6.12
N GLU A 85 12.39 4.30 6.84
CA GLU A 85 12.43 4.15 8.29
C GLU A 85 11.66 5.28 9.01
N MET A 86 11.82 6.52 8.56
CA MET A 86 11.09 7.66 9.12
C MET A 86 9.59 7.60 8.84
N VAL A 87 9.20 7.14 7.65
CA VAL A 87 7.79 6.96 7.29
C VAL A 87 7.17 5.82 8.11
N GLU A 88 7.87 4.72 8.31
CA GLU A 88 7.41 3.64 9.18
C GLU A 88 7.23 4.13 10.62
N GLN A 89 8.19 4.89 11.15
CA GLN A 89 8.10 5.48 12.48
C GLN A 89 6.91 6.44 12.60
N LEU A 90 6.68 7.31 11.61
CA LEU A 90 5.51 8.18 11.56
C LEU A 90 4.21 7.39 11.68
N VAL A 91 4.05 6.34 10.87
CA VAL A 91 2.82 5.52 10.87
C VAL A 91 2.66 4.73 12.17
N ILE A 92 3.75 4.27 12.79
CA ILE A 92 3.68 3.45 14.00
C ILE A 92 3.45 4.33 15.25
N GLN A 93 4.03 5.52 15.30
CA GLN A 93 4.07 6.36 16.51
C GLN A 93 2.97 7.42 16.52
N ASP A 94 2.50 7.89 15.36
CA ASP A 94 1.44 8.90 15.26
C ASP A 94 0.13 8.24 14.81
N ALA A 95 -0.80 8.09 15.75
CA ALA A 95 -2.10 7.49 15.50
C ALA A 95 -2.97 8.33 14.54
N GLY A 96 -2.78 9.65 14.49
CA GLY A 96 -3.47 10.54 13.57
C GLY A 96 -2.98 10.34 12.14
N ALA A 97 -1.65 10.34 11.95
CA ALA A 97 -1.03 10.04 10.66
C ALA A 97 -1.40 8.63 10.18
N PHE A 98 -1.36 7.63 11.07
CA PHE A 98 -1.82 6.27 10.77
C PHE A 98 -3.25 6.27 10.23
N SER A 99 -4.17 6.94 10.92
CA SER A 99 -5.60 6.94 10.55
C SER A 99 -5.80 7.55 9.16
N GLU A 100 -5.18 8.70 8.89
CA GLU A 100 -5.27 9.39 7.60
C GLU A 100 -4.70 8.53 6.46
N LEU A 101 -3.55 7.91 6.68
CA LEU A 101 -2.87 7.08 5.70
C LEU A 101 -3.59 5.76 5.45
N ASP A 102 -4.08 5.11 6.50
CA ASP A 102 -4.80 3.85 6.37
C ASP A 102 -6.12 4.05 5.62
N GLU A 103 -6.90 5.05 6.01
CA GLU A 103 -8.20 5.34 5.42
C GLU A 103 -8.10 5.81 3.97
N LYS A 104 -7.16 6.72 3.66
CA LYS A 104 -7.08 7.36 2.34
C LYS A 104 -6.19 6.63 1.35
N TYR A 105 -5.24 5.80 1.81
CA TYR A 105 -4.30 5.09 0.94
C TYR A 105 -4.44 3.57 1.00
N VAL A 106 -4.29 2.98 2.19
CA VAL A 106 -4.13 1.53 2.35
C VAL A 106 -5.45 0.79 2.10
N LEU A 107 -6.54 1.17 2.77
CA LEU A 107 -7.84 0.52 2.62
C LEU A 107 -8.39 0.61 1.18
N PRO A 108 -8.34 1.76 0.48
CA PRO A 108 -8.71 1.83 -0.93
C PRO A 108 -7.81 0.96 -1.82
N GLY A 109 -6.51 0.88 -1.51
CA GLY A 109 -5.57 -0.01 -2.18
C GLY A 109 -5.97 -1.47 -2.06
N LEU A 110 -6.23 -1.94 -0.84
CA LEU A 110 -6.66 -3.31 -0.57
C LEU A 110 -8.00 -3.65 -1.23
N ARG A 111 -8.96 -2.72 -1.24
CA ARG A 111 -10.24 -2.90 -1.93
C ARG A 111 -10.05 -3.14 -3.43
N ARG A 112 -9.20 -2.34 -4.09
CA ARG A 112 -8.87 -2.51 -5.51
C ARG A 112 -8.23 -3.87 -5.80
N GLU A 113 -7.38 -4.37 -4.90
CA GLU A 113 -6.78 -5.71 -5.06
C GLU A 113 -7.84 -6.82 -4.92
N GLN A 114 -8.82 -6.68 -4.04
CA GLN A 114 -9.93 -7.62 -3.92
C GLN A 114 -10.83 -7.62 -5.17
N GLU A 115 -11.14 -6.45 -5.74
CA GLU A 115 -11.93 -6.32 -6.97
C GLU A 115 -11.25 -6.98 -8.17
N LYS A 116 -9.92 -6.81 -8.31
CA LYS A 116 -9.12 -7.49 -9.34
C LYS A 116 -9.17 -9.01 -9.18
N ASN A 117 -9.06 -9.50 -7.95
CA ASN A 117 -9.08 -10.93 -7.64
C ASN A 117 -10.48 -11.55 -7.76
N GLY A 118 -11.56 -10.78 -7.57
CA GLY A 118 -12.94 -11.22 -7.79
C GLY A 118 -13.36 -11.28 -9.27
N SER A 119 -12.58 -10.67 -10.16
CA SER A 119 -12.89 -10.60 -11.60
C SER A 119 -12.33 -11.78 -12.42
N ALA A 120 -11.83 -12.84 -11.78
CA ALA A 120 -11.41 -14.04 -12.50
C ALA A 120 -12.64 -14.70 -13.17
N PRO A 121 -12.66 -14.88 -14.51
CA PRO A 121 -13.73 -15.64 -15.13
C PRO A 121 -13.66 -17.07 -14.60
N SER A 122 -14.71 -17.51 -13.89
CA SER A 122 -14.89 -18.91 -13.55
C SER A 122 -14.70 -19.74 -14.82
N PRO A 123 -13.85 -20.78 -14.83
CA PRO A 123 -13.89 -21.79 -15.87
C PRO A 123 -15.14 -22.66 -15.62
N VAL A 124 -16.32 -22.08 -15.80
CA VAL A 124 -17.52 -22.87 -16.06
C VAL A 124 -17.32 -23.42 -17.45
N GLY A 125 -16.97 -24.70 -17.50
CA GLY A 125 -16.72 -25.44 -18.73
C GLY A 125 -17.83 -25.25 -19.73
N GLY A 126 -17.53 -24.50 -20.79
CA GLY A 126 -18.25 -24.61 -22.05
C GLY A 126 -17.84 -25.94 -22.67
N THR A 127 -18.65 -26.98 -22.46
CA THR A 127 -18.60 -28.16 -23.32
C THR A 127 -18.84 -27.70 -24.75
N PRO A 128 -17.96 -28.01 -25.73
CA PRO A 128 -18.19 -27.58 -27.10
C PRO A 128 -19.41 -28.31 -27.66
N ALA A 129 -20.34 -27.54 -28.19
CA ALA A 129 -21.40 -28.03 -29.04
C ALA A 129 -20.82 -28.53 -30.38
N GLY A 130 -21.09 -29.79 -30.72
CA GLY A 130 -21.24 -30.26 -32.09
C GLY A 130 -20.02 -30.89 -32.77
N ALA A 131 -20.04 -32.22 -32.90
CA ALA A 131 -19.63 -32.91 -34.12
C ALA A 131 -20.58 -34.09 -34.37
N THR A 132 -21.09 -34.16 -35.59
CA THR A 132 -22.20 -34.96 -36.12
C THR A 132 -21.82 -36.40 -36.52
N THR A 133 -22.84 -37.28 -36.49
CA THR A 133 -23.18 -38.41 -37.39
C THR A 133 -22.07 -39.26 -38.05
N ASP A 134 -22.03 -40.58 -37.76
CA ASP A 134 -22.23 -41.68 -38.75
C ASP A 134 -22.08 -43.08 -38.12
N ALA A 135 -23.08 -43.94 -38.35
CA ALA A 135 -23.07 -45.41 -38.56
C ALA A 135 -24.43 -46.04 -38.21
#